data_AF-A0A3S1DBY7-F1
#
_entry.id   AF-A0A3S1DBY7-F1
#
_cell.length_a   1.000
_cell.length_b   1.000
_cell.length_c   1.000
_cell.angle_alpha   90.00
_cell.angle_beta   90.00
_cell.angle_gamma   90.00
#
_symmetry.space_group_name_H-M   'P 1'
#
loop_
_entity.id
_entity.type
_entity.pdbx_description
1 polymer ?
#
loop_
_entity_poly.entity_id
_entity_poly.type
_entity_poly.pdbx_seq_one_letter_code
_entity_poly.pdbx_strand_id
1 'polypeptide(L)'
;MKHWVREISDPSLKRSYELYLQKQEKILTFYLVSVAVSKHAEFPNRFHNTSVRASTNFEEIVTSIRSVGQISEMVKDGRYDQLSRSINIIGLVTSFGDFFDDVKNQLNLNPQDIKKPIELLSHTKTRLLVRPAALKIAHRVNAEYDLNARVCDDYSLRWINCVINLRHIFMHECGNYTAKYSQDMFATWVDMIEGEPITFGENQFDSVLWFLNDHVRDFVERLDKKLSQ
;
A
#
# COMPACT_ATOMS: atom_id res chain seq x y z
N MET A 1 -8.99 -13.06 3.85
CA MET A 1 -10.09 -12.09 3.95
C MET A 1 -10.99 -12.25 5.17
N LYS A 2 -11.55 -13.44 5.49
CA LYS A 2 -12.48 -13.65 6.63
C LYS A 2 -12.07 -13.00 7.96
N HIS A 3 -10.77 -12.99 8.28
CA HIS A 3 -10.23 -12.38 9.50
C HIS A 3 -10.52 -10.88 9.64
N TRP A 4 -10.62 -10.16 8.53
CA TRP A 4 -10.84 -8.71 8.51
C TRP A 4 -12.31 -8.32 8.35
N VAL A 5 -13.19 -9.25 7.99
CA VAL A 5 -14.63 -8.95 7.87
C VAL A 5 -15.19 -8.53 9.23
N ARG A 6 -16.03 -7.49 9.22
CA ARG A 6 -16.73 -6.96 10.38
C ARG A 6 -18.15 -6.60 9.99
N GLU A 7 -19.08 -6.84 10.92
CA GLU A 7 -20.42 -6.28 10.83
C GLU A 7 -20.33 -4.80 11.22
N ILE A 8 -20.80 -3.93 10.32
CA ILE A 8 -20.75 -2.48 10.45
C ILE A 8 -22.19 -2.00 10.30
N SER A 9 -22.62 -1.20 11.27
CA SER A 9 -23.99 -0.70 11.36
C SER A 9 -24.21 0.48 10.43
N ASP A 10 -23.25 1.41 10.37
CA ASP A 10 -23.32 2.57 9.49
C ASP A 10 -23.21 2.15 8.00
N PRO A 11 -24.24 2.38 7.16
CA PRO A 11 -24.26 1.88 5.78
C PRO A 11 -23.16 2.48 4.88
N SER A 12 -22.78 3.74 5.13
CA SER A 12 -21.78 4.43 4.32
C SER A 12 -20.37 3.93 4.65
N LEU A 13 -20.06 3.79 5.93
CA LEU A 13 -18.79 3.24 6.42
C LEU A 13 -18.67 1.78 6.02
N LYS A 14 -19.75 1.01 6.11
CA LYS A 14 -19.82 -0.39 5.64
C LYS A 14 -19.43 -0.48 4.18
N ARG A 15 -20.05 0.33 3.32
CA ARG A 15 -19.73 0.35 1.88
C ARG A 15 -18.26 0.68 1.63
N SER A 16 -17.72 1.72 2.27
CA SER A 16 -16.31 2.12 2.12
C SER A 16 -15.35 1.00 2.57
N TYR A 17 -15.67 0.32 3.68
CA TYR A 17 -14.86 -0.78 4.18
C TYR A 17 -14.95 -2.04 3.31
N GLU A 18 -16.13 -2.39 2.82
CA GLU A 18 -16.32 -3.50 1.88
C GLU A 18 -15.55 -3.27 0.58
N LEU A 19 -15.59 -2.04 0.04
CA LEU A 19 -14.80 -1.66 -1.15
C LEU A 19 -13.30 -1.77 -0.87
N TYR A 20 -12.83 -1.33 0.31
CA TYR A 20 -11.45 -1.52 0.73
C TYR A 20 -11.09 -3.01 0.74
N LEU A 21 -11.84 -3.87 1.43
CA LEU A 21 -11.56 -5.30 1.51
C LEU A 21 -11.59 -5.98 0.12
N GLN A 22 -12.54 -5.62 -0.75
CA GLN A 22 -12.59 -6.14 -2.12
C GLN A 22 -11.35 -5.77 -2.93
N LYS A 23 -10.82 -4.55 -2.79
CA LYS A 23 -9.57 -4.14 -3.43
C LYS A 23 -8.39 -4.96 -2.89
N GLN A 24 -8.29 -5.13 -1.57
CA GLN A 24 -7.25 -5.93 -0.91
C GLN A 24 -7.27 -7.39 -1.38
N GLU A 25 -8.46 -7.99 -1.52
CA GLU A 25 -8.62 -9.35 -2.01
C GLU A 25 -8.17 -9.52 -3.46
N LYS A 26 -8.50 -8.56 -4.34
CA LYS A 26 -8.06 -8.57 -5.74
C LYS A 26 -6.53 -8.47 -5.85
N ILE A 27 -5.92 -7.60 -5.04
CA ILE A 27 -4.46 -7.44 -4.98
C ILE A 27 -3.81 -8.74 -4.49
N LEU A 28 -4.31 -9.33 -3.39
CA LEU A 28 -3.81 -10.60 -2.88
C LEU A 28 -3.94 -11.73 -3.92
N THR A 29 -5.07 -11.80 -4.62
CA THR A 29 -5.29 -12.80 -5.68
C THR A 29 -4.27 -12.63 -6.80
N PHE A 30 -4.04 -11.40 -7.26
CA PHE A 30 -3.04 -11.10 -8.28
C PHE A 30 -1.62 -11.45 -7.83
N TYR A 31 -1.27 -11.15 -6.58
CA TYR A 31 0.01 -11.54 -5.98
C TYR A 31 0.20 -13.05 -5.96
N LEU A 32 -0.79 -13.81 -5.48
CA LEU A 32 -0.72 -15.27 -5.42
C LEU A 32 -0.59 -15.91 -6.81
N VAL A 33 -1.30 -15.38 -7.81
CA VAL A 33 -1.15 -15.83 -9.21
C VAL A 33 0.27 -15.54 -9.72
N SER A 34 0.81 -14.36 -9.42
CA SER A 34 2.17 -13.99 -9.80
C SER A 34 3.21 -14.90 -9.13
N VAL A 35 3.03 -15.25 -7.85
CA VAL A 35 3.90 -16.20 -7.14
C VAL A 35 3.84 -17.58 -7.79
N ALA A 36 2.65 -18.07 -8.15
CA ALA A 36 2.50 -19.34 -8.85
C ALA A 36 3.22 -19.34 -10.20
N VAL A 37 3.09 -18.25 -10.97
CA VAL A 37 3.82 -18.07 -12.24
C VAL A 37 5.33 -18.07 -12.00
N SER A 38 5.82 -17.29 -11.04
CA SER A 38 7.25 -17.20 -10.75
C SER A 38 7.87 -18.53 -10.34
N LYS A 39 7.18 -19.31 -9.50
CA LYS A 39 7.70 -20.58 -8.96
C LYS A 39 7.53 -21.77 -9.90
N HIS A 40 6.54 -21.74 -10.79
CA HIS A 40 6.11 -22.94 -11.52
C HIS A 40 5.93 -22.74 -13.03
N ALA A 41 6.00 -21.52 -13.56
CA ALA A 41 5.81 -21.33 -15.00
C ALA A 41 7.06 -21.74 -15.77
N GLU A 42 6.90 -22.77 -16.60
CA GLU A 42 7.84 -23.09 -17.67
C GLU A 42 7.28 -22.57 -18.99
N PHE A 43 8.03 -21.69 -19.65
CA PHE A 43 7.67 -21.16 -20.96
C PHE A 43 8.51 -21.85 -22.04
N PRO A 44 7.92 -22.77 -22.83
CA PRO A 44 8.63 -23.42 -23.93
C PRO A 44 9.24 -22.40 -24.91
N ASN A 45 10.47 -22.63 -25.36
CA ASN A 45 11.20 -21.73 -26.26
C ASN A 45 10.41 -21.35 -27.53
N ARG A 46 9.56 -22.26 -28.03
CA ARG A 46 8.68 -21.99 -29.18
C ARG A 46 7.71 -20.82 -28.97
N PHE A 47 7.42 -20.45 -27.72
CA PHE A 47 6.54 -19.33 -27.37
C PHE A 47 7.30 -18.06 -27.01
N HIS A 48 8.64 -18.04 -26.99
CA HIS A 48 9.38 -16.86 -26.53
C HIS A 48 9.17 -15.62 -27.39
N ASN A 49 8.89 -15.80 -28.68
CA ASN A 49 8.58 -14.72 -29.62
C ASN A 49 7.11 -14.27 -29.54
N THR A 50 6.27 -14.91 -28.72
CA THR A 50 4.88 -14.49 -28.54
C THR A 50 4.85 -13.11 -27.90
N SER A 51 4.22 -12.15 -28.60
CA SER A 51 4.07 -10.78 -28.14
C SER A 51 3.12 -10.71 -26.94
N VAL A 52 3.53 -9.97 -25.92
CA VAL A 52 2.70 -9.63 -24.75
C VAL A 52 2.23 -8.20 -24.92
N ARG A 53 0.91 -7.98 -24.79
CA ARG A 53 0.28 -6.68 -24.96
C ARG A 53 -0.72 -6.44 -23.86
N ALA A 54 -0.77 -5.22 -23.34
CA ALA A 54 -1.76 -4.82 -22.35
C ALA A 54 -3.17 -4.72 -22.95
N SER A 55 -3.28 -4.43 -24.25
CA SER A 55 -4.54 -4.30 -24.97
C SER A 55 -4.31 -4.52 -26.46
N THR A 56 -5.33 -5.02 -27.14
CA THR A 56 -5.38 -5.15 -28.61
C THR A 56 -5.80 -3.86 -29.30
N ASN A 57 -6.27 -2.86 -28.53
CA ASN A 57 -6.83 -1.61 -29.05
C ASN A 57 -5.76 -0.53 -29.28
N PHE A 58 -4.50 -0.79 -28.94
CA PHE A 58 -3.39 0.13 -29.18
C PHE A 58 -2.36 -0.57 -30.07
N GLU A 59 -1.96 0.10 -31.14
CA GLU A 59 -1.00 -0.43 -32.12
C GLU A 59 0.42 -0.51 -31.55
N GLU A 60 0.76 0.38 -30.62
CA GLU A 60 2.07 0.45 -30.00
C GLU A 60 2.17 -0.44 -28.75
N ILE A 61 3.31 -1.12 -28.60
CA ILE A 61 3.66 -1.81 -27.36
C ILE A 61 4.15 -0.75 -26.36
N VAL A 62 3.23 -0.30 -25.50
CA VAL A 62 3.48 0.78 -24.52
C VAL A 62 4.28 0.31 -23.29
N THR A 63 4.75 -0.94 -23.27
CA THR A 63 5.46 -1.51 -22.11
C THR A 63 6.88 -1.96 -22.47
N SER A 64 7.75 -1.98 -21.46
CA SER A 64 9.13 -2.46 -21.59
C SER A 64 9.22 -3.98 -21.76
N ILE A 65 8.19 -4.72 -21.33
CA ILE A 65 8.06 -6.18 -21.47
C ILE A 65 7.19 -6.48 -22.69
N ARG A 66 7.81 -6.96 -23.76
CA ARG A 66 7.20 -7.10 -25.08
C ARG A 66 6.94 -8.54 -25.49
N SER A 67 7.60 -9.51 -24.86
CA SER A 67 7.49 -10.92 -25.23
C SER A 67 7.46 -11.87 -24.03
N VAL A 68 6.93 -13.08 -24.26
CA VAL A 68 6.96 -14.18 -23.27
C VAL A 68 8.41 -14.57 -22.93
N GLY A 69 9.34 -14.46 -23.88
CA GLY A 69 10.77 -14.70 -23.62
C GLY A 69 11.33 -13.77 -22.54
N GLN A 70 11.01 -12.48 -22.61
CA GLN A 70 11.43 -11.50 -21.60
C GLN A 70 10.80 -11.78 -20.22
N ILE A 71 9.54 -12.22 -20.17
CA ILE A 71 8.91 -12.67 -18.92
C ILE A 71 9.66 -13.89 -18.37
N SER A 72 10.00 -14.86 -19.22
CA SER A 72 10.76 -16.06 -18.82
C SER A 72 12.14 -15.70 -18.25
N GLU A 73 12.84 -14.74 -18.84
CA GLU A 73 14.11 -14.22 -18.31
C GLU A 73 13.92 -13.56 -16.94
N MET A 74 12.89 -12.71 -16.79
CA MET A 74 12.58 -12.05 -15.53
C MET A 74 12.19 -13.02 -14.40
N VAL A 75 11.55 -14.14 -14.75
CA VAL A 75 11.27 -15.22 -13.79
C VAL A 75 12.58 -15.89 -13.34
N LYS A 76 13.47 -16.21 -14.29
CA LYS A 76 14.75 -16.87 -13.99
C LYS A 76 15.68 -16.03 -13.11
N ASP A 77 15.69 -14.71 -13.30
CA ASP A 77 16.56 -13.80 -12.56
C ASP A 77 15.88 -13.12 -11.36
N GLY A 78 14.62 -13.46 -11.07
CA GLY A 78 13.88 -12.95 -9.91
C GLY A 78 13.34 -11.53 -10.05
N ARG A 79 13.56 -10.83 -11.17
CA ARG A 79 12.98 -9.49 -11.41
C ARG A 79 11.45 -9.53 -11.48
N TYR A 80 10.87 -10.64 -11.93
CA TYR A 80 9.41 -10.81 -11.97
C TYR A 80 8.79 -10.75 -10.55
N ASP A 81 9.44 -11.38 -9.58
CA ASP A 81 9.01 -11.36 -8.18
C ASP A 81 9.03 -9.96 -7.59
N GLN A 82 10.14 -9.24 -7.81
CA GLN A 82 10.28 -7.87 -7.31
C GLN A 82 9.25 -6.94 -7.96
N LEU A 83 9.05 -7.05 -9.27
CA LEU A 83 8.01 -6.29 -9.98
C LEU A 83 6.62 -6.57 -9.40
N SER A 84 6.29 -7.86 -9.19
CA SER A 84 5.00 -8.25 -8.63
C SER A 84 4.81 -7.68 -7.22
N ARG A 85 5.79 -7.83 -6.32
CA ARG A 85 5.70 -7.31 -4.94
C ARG A 85 5.53 -5.79 -4.93
N SER A 86 6.30 -5.07 -5.74
CA SER A 86 6.22 -3.61 -5.84
C SER A 86 4.85 -3.13 -6.33
N ILE A 87 4.33 -3.72 -7.40
CA ILE A 87 2.99 -3.38 -7.91
C ILE A 87 1.91 -3.65 -6.87
N ASN A 88 2.00 -4.80 -6.19
CA ASN A 88 1.02 -5.15 -5.17
C ASN A 88 1.07 -4.19 -3.96
N ILE A 89 2.27 -3.81 -3.47
CA ILE A 89 2.41 -2.81 -2.39
C ILE A 89 1.83 -1.46 -2.79
N ILE A 90 2.07 -1.00 -4.04
CA ILE A 90 1.44 0.21 -4.57
C ILE A 90 -0.09 0.09 -4.51
N GLY A 91 -0.63 -1.06 -4.90
CA GLY A 91 -2.06 -1.36 -4.81
C GLY A 91 -2.59 -1.30 -3.37
N LEU A 92 -1.90 -1.94 -2.42
CA LEU A 92 -2.30 -1.98 -1.00
C LEU A 92 -2.36 -0.58 -0.40
N VAL A 93 -1.31 0.21 -0.64
CA VAL A 93 -1.20 1.59 -0.15
C VAL A 93 -2.22 2.52 -0.82
N THR A 94 -2.46 2.35 -2.12
CA THR A 94 -3.47 3.15 -2.85
C THR A 94 -4.86 2.85 -2.29
N SER A 95 -5.21 1.57 -2.11
CA SER A 95 -6.47 1.17 -1.50
C SER A 95 -6.63 1.69 -0.07
N PHE A 96 -5.56 1.76 0.72
CA PHE A 96 -5.57 2.39 2.05
C PHE A 96 -5.86 3.89 1.96
N GLY A 97 -5.24 4.59 1.02
CA GLY A 97 -5.50 6.00 0.75
C GLY A 97 -6.95 6.27 0.37
N ASP A 98 -7.47 5.52 -0.61
CA ASP A 98 -8.84 5.62 -1.09
C ASP A 98 -9.86 5.46 0.06
N PHE A 99 -9.64 4.48 0.94
CA PHE A 99 -10.52 4.24 2.09
C PHE A 99 -10.63 5.48 2.99
N PHE A 100 -9.50 6.09 3.35
CA PHE A 100 -9.53 7.29 4.19
C PHE A 100 -10.08 8.51 3.45
N ASP A 101 -9.88 8.61 2.13
CA ASP A 101 -10.54 9.64 1.34
C ASP A 101 -12.07 9.48 1.32
N ASP A 102 -12.56 8.24 1.23
CA ASP A 102 -13.99 7.95 1.36
C ASP A 102 -14.54 8.34 2.74
N VAL A 103 -13.82 8.02 3.83
CA VAL A 103 -14.18 8.43 5.20
C VAL A 103 -14.20 9.95 5.34
N LYS A 104 -13.19 10.65 4.80
CA LYS A 104 -13.14 12.12 4.80
C LYS A 104 -14.38 12.73 4.13
N ASN A 105 -14.77 12.18 2.98
CA ASN A 105 -15.92 12.65 2.24
C ASN A 105 -17.23 12.35 2.98
N GLN A 106 -17.37 11.15 3.54
CA GLN A 106 -18.52 10.74 4.35
C GLN A 106 -18.75 11.67 5.54
N LEU A 107 -17.67 11.99 6.28
CA LEU A 107 -17.75 12.83 7.48
C LEU A 107 -17.68 14.34 7.18
N ASN A 108 -17.61 14.74 5.91
CA ASN A 108 -17.49 16.13 5.47
C ASN A 108 -16.37 16.91 6.20
N LEU A 109 -15.21 16.27 6.41
CA LEU A 109 -14.13 16.87 7.18
C LEU A 109 -13.57 18.12 6.48
N ASN A 110 -13.29 19.17 7.27
CA ASN A 110 -12.72 20.41 6.74
C ASN A 110 -11.30 20.16 6.17
N PRO A 111 -11.05 20.46 4.89
CA PRO A 111 -9.73 20.28 4.29
C PRO A 111 -8.61 21.03 5.01
N GLN A 112 -8.90 22.16 5.67
CA GLN A 112 -7.90 22.95 6.40
C GLN A 112 -7.36 22.22 7.63
N ASP A 113 -8.21 21.42 8.29
CA ASP A 113 -7.82 20.65 9.48
C ASP A 113 -6.83 19.52 9.11
N ILE A 114 -6.90 19.04 7.87
CA ILE A 114 -6.09 17.93 7.35
C ILE A 114 -4.78 18.43 6.70
N LYS A 115 -4.55 19.75 6.60
CA LYS A 115 -3.32 20.28 5.99
C LYS A 115 -2.09 20.10 6.88
N LYS A 116 -2.24 20.28 8.19
CA LYS A 116 -1.10 20.27 9.13
C LYS A 116 -0.48 18.87 9.23
N PRO A 117 0.84 18.72 9.07
CA PRO A 117 1.52 17.45 9.34
C PRO A 117 1.32 17.03 10.81
N ILE A 118 1.29 15.72 11.06
CA ILE A 118 1.33 15.17 12.42
C ILE A 118 2.79 15.14 12.84
N GLU A 119 3.08 15.71 14.00
CA GLU A 119 4.43 15.72 14.56
C GLU A 119 4.59 14.58 15.55
N LEU A 120 5.49 13.65 15.24
CA LEU A 120 5.88 12.59 16.16
C LEU A 120 7.17 13.00 16.87
N LEU A 121 7.05 13.26 18.17
CA LEU A 121 8.16 13.55 19.05
C LEU A 121 8.68 12.24 19.63
N SER A 122 9.98 11.99 19.47
CA SER A 122 10.64 10.87 20.13
C SER A 122 11.82 11.40 20.93
N HIS A 123 11.96 10.93 22.17
CA HIS A 123 13.12 11.26 23.00
C HIS A 123 14.43 10.66 22.46
N THR A 124 14.34 9.63 21.60
CA THR A 124 15.50 8.87 21.11
C THR A 124 15.66 8.89 19.59
N LYS A 125 14.66 9.40 18.85
CA LYS A 125 14.68 9.47 17.38
C LYS A 125 14.47 10.89 16.90
N THR A 126 15.01 11.17 15.72
CA THR A 126 14.80 12.43 15.03
C THR A 126 13.31 12.69 14.84
N ARG A 127 12.91 13.94 15.10
CA ARG A 127 11.57 14.48 14.87
C ARG A 127 11.07 14.04 13.49
N LEU A 128 9.87 13.45 13.43
CA LEU A 128 9.25 13.02 12.18
C LEU A 128 7.96 13.80 11.92
N LEU A 129 7.80 14.26 10.68
CA LEU A 129 6.58 14.92 10.23
C LEU A 129 5.82 14.00 9.28
N VAL A 130 4.71 13.46 9.76
CA VAL A 130 3.82 12.61 8.96
C VAL A 130 2.95 13.51 8.08
N ARG A 131 3.15 13.37 6.77
CA ARG A 131 2.52 14.19 5.73
C ARG A 131 1.43 13.50 4.91
N PRO A 132 1.40 12.16 4.75
CA PRO A 132 0.35 11.50 3.96
C PRO A 132 -1.07 11.88 4.39
N ALA A 133 -1.92 12.19 3.40
CA ALA A 133 -3.30 12.63 3.66
C ALA A 133 -4.11 11.58 4.43
N ALA A 134 -4.01 10.31 4.06
CA ALA A 134 -4.71 9.21 4.72
C ALA A 134 -4.46 9.17 6.24
N LEU A 135 -3.20 9.30 6.67
CA LEU A 135 -2.83 9.30 8.08
C LEU A 135 -3.35 10.55 8.81
N LYS A 136 -3.32 11.71 8.15
CA LYS A 136 -3.87 12.96 8.71
C LYS A 136 -5.39 12.89 8.86
N ILE A 137 -6.10 12.27 7.91
CA ILE A 137 -7.54 12.02 8.01
C ILE A 137 -7.81 11.09 9.18
N ALA A 138 -7.12 9.94 9.25
CA ALA A 138 -7.27 8.98 10.34
C ALA A 138 -7.07 9.65 11.71
N HIS A 139 -6.01 10.44 11.85
CA HIS A 139 -5.69 11.17 13.07
C HIS A 139 -6.74 12.24 13.43
N ARG A 140 -7.27 12.97 12.44
CA ARG A 140 -8.33 13.96 12.66
C ARG A 140 -9.61 13.32 13.17
N VAL A 141 -10.04 12.21 12.54
CA VAL A 141 -11.23 11.46 12.95
C VAL A 141 -11.00 10.82 14.32
N ASN A 142 -9.82 10.26 14.56
CA ASN A 142 -9.47 9.69 15.86
C ASN A 142 -9.61 10.71 17.00
N ALA A 143 -9.15 11.95 16.80
CA ALA A 143 -9.28 13.03 17.77
C ALA A 143 -10.72 13.54 17.92
N GLU A 144 -11.48 13.62 16.83
CA GLU A 144 -12.86 14.12 16.85
C GLU A 144 -13.83 13.18 17.58
N TYR A 145 -13.69 11.88 17.35
CA TYR A 145 -14.60 10.86 17.88
C TYR A 145 -14.04 10.13 19.10
N ASP A 146 -12.84 10.50 19.55
CA ASP A 146 -12.11 9.85 20.64
C ASP A 146 -12.06 8.32 20.46
N LEU A 147 -11.48 7.89 19.33
CA LEU A 147 -11.49 6.47 18.93
C LEU A 147 -10.43 5.65 19.68
N ASN A 148 -9.31 6.28 20.02
CA ASN A 148 -8.08 5.60 20.45
C ASN A 148 -7.70 4.46 19.47
N ALA A 149 -7.74 4.76 18.17
CA ALA A 149 -7.48 3.80 17.10
C ALA A 149 -5.98 3.56 16.93
N ARG A 150 -5.61 2.28 16.76
CA ARG A 150 -4.20 1.86 16.62
C ARG A 150 -3.48 2.53 15.46
N VAL A 151 -4.20 2.83 14.38
CA VAL A 151 -3.62 3.51 13.20
C VAL A 151 -2.99 4.88 13.54
N CYS A 152 -3.38 5.45 14.68
CA CYS A 152 -2.91 6.74 15.17
C CYS A 152 -1.84 6.65 16.27
N ASP A 153 -1.39 5.45 16.66
CA ASP A 153 -0.26 5.33 17.58
C ASP A 153 1.08 5.69 16.89
N ASP A 154 2.05 6.16 17.67
CA ASP A 154 3.33 6.67 17.13
C ASP A 154 4.09 5.65 16.28
N TYR A 155 4.05 4.38 16.69
CA TYR A 155 4.72 3.30 15.97
C TYR A 155 4.05 3.06 14.61
N SER A 156 2.73 2.93 14.59
CA SER A 156 1.92 2.66 13.40
C SER A 156 1.95 3.82 12.43
N LEU A 157 1.84 5.06 12.94
CA LEU A 157 2.00 6.26 12.12
C LEU A 157 3.36 6.29 11.43
N ARG A 158 4.45 6.02 12.16
CA ARG A 158 5.80 6.00 11.59
C ARG A 158 5.98 4.87 10.58
N TRP A 159 5.51 3.68 10.90
CA TRP A 159 5.63 2.51 10.03
C TRP A 159 4.82 2.68 8.73
N ILE A 160 3.55 3.08 8.83
CA ILE A 160 2.69 3.30 7.66
C ILE A 160 3.20 4.51 6.84
N ASN A 161 3.69 5.57 7.48
CA ASN A 161 4.33 6.70 6.77
C ASN A 161 5.52 6.22 5.93
N CYS A 162 6.38 5.37 6.49
CA CYS A 162 7.48 4.77 5.75
C CYS A 162 6.98 4.01 4.51
N VAL A 163 5.98 3.12 4.67
CA VAL A 163 5.42 2.33 3.55
C VAL A 163 4.76 3.21 2.49
N ILE A 164 4.03 4.26 2.88
CA ILE A 164 3.46 5.22 1.93
C ILE A 164 4.57 5.94 1.15
N ASN A 165 5.66 6.32 1.81
CA ASN A 165 6.79 6.96 1.16
C ASN A 165 7.54 6.01 0.23
N LEU A 166 7.69 4.73 0.56
CA LEU A 166 8.20 3.72 -0.38
C LEU A 166 7.35 3.68 -1.65
N ARG A 167 6.01 3.67 -1.51
CA ARG A 167 5.09 3.76 -2.66
C ARG A 167 5.30 5.05 -3.47
N HIS A 168 5.55 6.19 -2.82
CA HIS A 168 5.86 7.44 -3.54
C HIS A 168 7.16 7.35 -4.34
N ILE A 169 8.20 6.72 -3.78
CA ILE A 169 9.47 6.51 -4.48
C ILE A 169 9.27 5.65 -5.74
N PHE A 170 8.46 4.60 -5.68
CA PHE A 170 8.13 3.81 -6.88
C PHE A 170 7.44 4.63 -7.97
N MET A 171 6.51 5.49 -7.58
CA MET A 171 5.67 6.22 -8.51
C MET A 171 6.36 7.46 -9.11
N HIS A 172 7.32 8.04 -8.41
CA HIS A 172 7.90 9.34 -8.78
C HIS A 172 9.42 9.29 -9.01
N GLU A 173 10.13 8.32 -8.44
CA GLU A 173 11.59 8.17 -8.54
C GLU A 173 11.99 6.87 -9.26
N CYS A 174 11.07 6.31 -10.06
CA CYS A 174 11.25 5.06 -10.80
C CYS A 174 11.65 3.85 -9.92
N GLY A 175 11.33 3.88 -8.62
CA GLY A 175 11.66 2.80 -7.68
C GLY A 175 13.09 2.82 -7.15
N ASN A 176 13.88 3.86 -7.45
CA ASN A 176 15.23 4.02 -6.91
C ASN A 176 15.18 4.88 -5.64
N TYR A 177 15.86 4.44 -4.58
CA TYR A 177 15.89 5.17 -3.33
C TYR A 177 16.64 6.50 -3.46
N THR A 178 16.12 7.54 -2.80
CA THR A 178 16.73 8.86 -2.73
C THR A 178 16.87 9.32 -1.28
N ALA A 179 18.00 9.94 -0.93
CA ALA A 179 18.31 10.32 0.46
C ALA A 179 17.31 11.33 1.06
N LYS A 180 16.50 11.99 0.21
CA LYS A 180 15.38 12.86 0.59
C LYS A 180 14.40 12.20 1.55
N TYR A 181 14.21 10.88 1.46
CA TYR A 181 13.25 10.14 2.31
C TYR A 181 13.90 9.49 3.54
N SER A 182 15.20 9.70 3.77
CA SER A 182 15.97 9.04 4.85
C SER A 182 15.32 9.19 6.24
N GLN A 183 14.81 10.38 6.57
CA GLN A 183 14.14 10.63 7.86
C GLN A 183 12.80 9.90 7.99
N ASP A 184 12.15 9.61 6.88
CA ASP A 184 10.87 8.90 6.81
C ASP A 184 11.03 7.37 6.81
N MET A 185 12.24 6.87 6.61
CA MET A 185 12.53 5.44 6.59
C MET A 185 12.53 4.83 7.99
N PHE A 186 12.13 3.56 8.08
CA PHE A 186 11.93 2.88 9.34
C PHE A 186 12.18 1.37 9.24
N ALA A 187 12.46 0.74 10.39
CA ALA A 187 12.71 -0.70 10.51
C ALA A 187 13.76 -1.20 9.49
N THR A 188 13.40 -2.14 8.63
CA THR A 188 14.29 -2.76 7.64
C THR A 188 14.72 -1.82 6.50
N TRP A 189 14.18 -0.60 6.42
CA TRP A 189 14.42 0.34 5.33
C TRP A 189 15.33 1.52 5.72
N VAL A 190 15.89 1.53 6.93
CA VAL A 190 16.71 2.64 7.45
C VAL A 190 18.06 2.77 6.73
N ASP A 191 18.65 1.66 6.31
CA ASP A 191 20.01 1.60 5.75
C ASP A 191 20.05 1.49 4.22
N MET A 192 19.02 2.00 3.53
CA MET A 192 18.98 1.99 2.07
C MET A 192 20.03 2.94 1.47
N ILE A 193 20.62 2.52 0.36
CA ILE A 193 21.69 3.24 -0.35
C ILE A 193 21.09 4.05 -1.50
N GLU A 194 21.49 5.31 -1.62
CA GLU A 194 20.99 6.22 -2.66
C GLU A 194 21.30 5.69 -4.08
N GLY A 195 20.31 5.76 -4.97
CA GLY A 195 20.41 5.26 -6.34
C GLY A 195 20.13 3.76 -6.49
N GLU A 196 20.07 3.00 -5.41
CA GLU A 196 19.73 1.57 -5.47
C GLU A 196 18.22 1.34 -5.61
N PRO A 197 17.80 0.28 -6.31
CA PRO A 197 16.40 -0.08 -6.42
C PRO A 197 15.85 -0.52 -5.07
N ILE A 198 14.65 -0.05 -4.72
CA ILE A 198 13.92 -0.57 -3.57
C ILE A 198 13.51 -2.01 -3.89
N THR A 199 13.84 -2.92 -2.98
CA THR A 199 13.45 -4.32 -3.06
C THR A 199 12.54 -4.69 -1.90
N PHE A 200 11.62 -5.62 -2.15
CA PHE A 200 10.73 -6.15 -1.12
C PHE A 200 10.97 -7.65 -0.94
N GLY A 201 11.20 -8.06 0.30
CA GLY A 201 11.20 -9.48 0.69
C GLY A 201 9.78 -10.07 0.67
N GLU A 202 9.66 -11.39 0.58
CA GLU A 202 8.35 -12.09 0.64
C GLU A 202 7.59 -11.72 1.93
N ASN A 203 8.25 -11.83 3.08
CA ASN A 203 7.66 -11.51 4.39
C ASN A 203 7.27 -10.02 4.53
N GLN A 204 7.88 -9.12 3.77
CA GLN A 204 7.56 -7.69 3.84
C GLN A 204 6.21 -7.40 3.16
N PHE A 205 5.89 -8.08 2.05
CA PHE A 205 4.56 -7.98 1.44
C PHE A 205 3.46 -8.40 2.43
N ASP A 206 3.63 -9.57 3.03
CA ASP A 206 2.68 -10.08 4.03
C ASP A 206 2.56 -9.13 5.22
N SER A 207 3.70 -8.60 5.71
CA SER A 207 3.69 -7.62 6.80
C SER A 207 2.88 -6.38 6.43
N VAL A 208 3.05 -5.83 5.22
CA VAL A 208 2.26 -4.66 4.75
C VAL A 208 0.77 -5.00 4.65
N LEU A 209 0.43 -6.13 4.05
CA LEU A 209 -0.96 -6.57 3.93
C LEU A 209 -1.62 -6.69 5.30
N TRP A 210 -1.00 -7.43 6.22
CA TRP A 210 -1.54 -7.65 7.56
C TRP A 210 -1.62 -6.36 8.35
N PHE A 211 -0.55 -5.56 8.35
CA PHE A 211 -0.50 -4.33 9.11
C PHE A 211 -1.58 -3.36 8.64
N LEU A 212 -1.69 -3.07 7.34
CA LEU A 212 -2.70 -2.12 6.86
C LEU A 212 -4.13 -2.60 7.16
N ASN A 213 -4.44 -3.87 6.88
CA ASN A 213 -5.80 -4.38 7.08
C ASN A 213 -6.21 -4.41 8.57
N ASP A 214 -5.31 -4.79 9.47
CA ASP A 214 -5.61 -4.81 10.91
C ASP A 214 -5.86 -3.41 11.46
N HIS A 215 -5.11 -2.40 11.00
CA HIS A 215 -5.26 -1.03 11.46
C HIS A 215 -6.51 -0.36 10.89
N VAL A 216 -6.85 -0.61 9.62
CA VAL A 216 -8.13 -0.15 9.05
C VAL A 216 -9.30 -0.83 9.75
N ARG A 217 -9.22 -2.13 10.01
CA ARG A 217 -10.27 -2.87 10.75
C ARG A 217 -10.51 -2.29 12.15
N ASP A 218 -9.44 -2.09 12.93
CA ASP A 218 -9.54 -1.51 14.28
C ASP A 218 -10.15 -0.11 14.23
N PHE A 219 -9.71 0.73 13.28
CA PHE A 219 -10.27 2.06 13.08
C PHE A 219 -11.78 2.02 12.76
N VAL A 220 -12.18 1.17 11.83
CA VAL A 220 -13.59 1.02 11.42
C VAL A 220 -14.46 0.52 12.56
N GLU A 221 -14.01 -0.49 13.30
CA GLU A 221 -14.76 -1.02 14.44
C GLU A 221 -15.00 0.04 15.52
N ARG A 222 -14.00 0.88 15.78
CA ARG A 222 -14.11 1.98 16.74
C ARG A 222 -15.01 3.10 16.24
N LEU A 223 -14.89 3.46 14.97
CA LEU A 223 -15.70 4.52 14.38
C LEU A 223 -17.17 4.11 14.30
N ASP A 224 -17.48 2.89 13.87
CA ASP A 224 -18.87 2.39 13.80
C ASP A 224 -19.56 2.44 15.16
N LYS A 225 -18.85 2.05 16.23
CA LYS A 225 -19.35 2.14 17.61
C LYS A 225 -19.70 3.57 18.02
N LYS A 226 -18.98 4.58 17.52
CA LYS A 226 -19.25 6.00 17.82
C LYS A 226 -20.37 6.59 16.97
N LEU A 227 -20.50 6.15 15.72
CA LEU A 227 -21.57 6.59 14.82
C LEU A 227 -22.93 5.96 15.17
N SER A 228 -22.93 4.81 15.84
CA SER A 228 -24.14 4.09 16.25
C SER A 228 -24.67 4.49 17.64
N GLN A 229 -24.02 5.44 18.31
CA GLN A 229 -24.43 6.01 19.61
C GLN A 229 -25.21 7.30 19.40
#